data_AF-A0A2D6EYV7-F1
#
_entry.id   AF-A0A2D6EYV7-F1
#
_cell.length_a   1.000
_cell.length_b   1.000
_cell.length_c   1.000
_cell.angle_alpha   90.00
_cell.angle_beta   90.00
_cell.angle_gamma   90.00
#
_symmetry.space_group_name_H-M   'P 1'
#
loop_
_entity.id
_entity.type
_entity.pdbx_description
1 polymer ?
#
loop_
_entity_poly.entity_id
_entity_poly.type
_entity_poly.pdbx_seq_one_letter_code
_entity_poly.pdbx_strand_id
1 'polypeptide(L)'
;MLKQLQKCLKTEKKDRTIFDIIVYGSTIQGKEKPNDIDIVVIFHEGTLKDRLKKIQQIKKKIKLDQKIDIKTILLHELFTPAFFARTGIFLEGISLFDKVPFSSKIGFSSHALFTYHLEDKTHTEKVKFNYVLSGRNDKGMLKHLEAKRLRPGVLQVPIKNTHECEQILRLHKISYNKKEILIKH
;
A
#
# COMPACT_ATOMS: atom_id res chain seq x y z
N MET A 1 -10.30 8.00 10.87
CA MET A 1 -10.34 6.52 10.81
C MET A 1 -9.10 5.83 11.41
N LEU A 2 -7.92 5.83 10.76
CA LEU A 2 -6.73 5.07 11.25
C LEU A 2 -6.35 5.37 12.71
N LYS A 3 -6.29 6.64 13.10
CA LYS A 3 -6.00 7.04 14.50
C LYS A 3 -7.01 6.46 15.51
N GLN A 4 -8.28 6.33 15.11
CA GLN A 4 -9.34 5.77 15.95
C GLN A 4 -9.22 4.25 16.07
N LEU A 5 -8.94 3.55 14.95
CA LEU A 5 -8.61 2.11 14.99
C LEU A 5 -7.41 1.83 15.89
N GLN A 6 -6.35 2.62 15.77
CA GLN A 6 -5.18 2.52 16.64
C GLN A 6 -5.56 2.70 18.12
N LYS A 7 -6.41 3.67 18.44
CA LYS A 7 -6.87 3.90 19.82
C LYS A 7 -7.69 2.72 20.34
N CYS A 8 -8.63 2.20 19.55
CA CYS A 8 -9.48 1.07 19.92
C CYS A 8 -8.68 -0.22 20.13
N LEU A 9 -7.64 -0.45 19.31
CA LEU A 9 -6.93 -1.73 19.25
C LEU A 9 -5.55 -1.70 19.92
N LYS A 10 -5.14 -0.59 20.52
CA LYS A 10 -3.84 -0.45 21.22
C LYS A 10 -3.61 -1.54 22.28
N THR A 11 -4.68 -1.99 22.94
CA THR A 11 -4.58 -3.01 23.99
C THR A 11 -4.25 -4.41 23.46
N GLU A 12 -4.56 -4.69 22.19
CA GLU A 12 -4.26 -5.98 21.56
C GLU A 12 -2.76 -6.21 21.36
N LYS A 13 -1.95 -5.15 21.34
CA LYS A 13 -0.47 -5.25 21.26
C LYS A 13 0.14 -6.02 22.44
N LYS A 14 -0.60 -6.19 23.55
CA LYS A 14 -0.16 -6.99 24.71
C LYS A 14 -0.33 -8.50 24.48
N ASP A 15 -1.17 -8.90 23.53
CA ASP A 15 -1.43 -10.29 23.22
C ASP A 15 -0.28 -10.85 22.38
N ARG A 16 0.50 -11.76 22.97
CA ARG A 16 1.67 -12.36 22.33
C ARG A 16 1.31 -13.32 21.18
N THR A 17 0.05 -13.72 21.06
CA THR A 17 -0.41 -14.55 19.94
C THR A 17 -0.61 -13.73 18.66
N ILE A 18 -0.75 -12.41 18.77
CA ILE A 18 -0.95 -11.50 17.63
C ILE A 18 0.39 -10.90 17.23
N PHE A 19 0.79 -11.13 15.99
CA PHE A 19 1.96 -10.49 15.40
C PHE A 19 1.68 -9.02 15.05
N ASP A 20 0.56 -8.78 14.36
CA ASP A 20 0.11 -7.42 14.00
C ASP A 20 -1.37 -7.38 13.64
N ILE A 21 -1.92 -6.17 13.63
CA ILE A 21 -3.21 -5.85 13.02
C ILE A 21 -2.94 -4.84 11.90
N ILE A 22 -3.29 -5.21 10.68
CA ILE A 22 -3.01 -4.41 9.50
C ILE A 22 -4.33 -3.93 8.90
N VAL A 23 -4.40 -2.63 8.62
CA VAL A 23 -5.39 -2.08 7.69
C VAL A 23 -4.77 -2.16 6.30
N TYR A 24 -5.53 -2.62 5.32
CA TYR A 24 -5.07 -2.73 3.93
C TYR A 24 -6.22 -2.44 2.95
N GLY A 25 -5.97 -2.58 1.65
CA GLY A 25 -7.00 -2.47 0.62
C GLY A 25 -7.33 -1.03 0.22
N SER A 26 -8.45 -0.87 -0.49
CA SER A 26 -8.80 0.37 -1.19
C SER A 26 -8.99 1.59 -0.28
N THR A 27 -9.17 1.36 1.03
CA THR A 27 -9.20 2.35 2.11
C THR A 27 -7.89 3.14 2.25
N ILE A 28 -6.77 2.62 1.73
CA ILE A 28 -5.43 3.22 1.82
C ILE A 28 -5.08 4.04 0.57
N GLN A 29 -5.65 3.71 -0.59
CA GLN A 29 -5.33 4.31 -1.88
C GLN A 29 -5.93 5.73 -2.09
N GLY A 30 -6.15 6.51 -1.03
CA GLY A 30 -6.56 7.92 -1.17
C GLY A 30 -7.98 8.14 -1.71
N LYS A 31 -8.84 7.11 -1.76
CA LYS A 31 -10.28 7.32 -2.04
C LYS A 31 -10.89 8.09 -0.87
N GLU A 32 -11.46 9.26 -1.15
CA GLU A 32 -11.92 10.24 -0.14
C GLU A 32 -12.96 9.68 0.85
N LYS A 33 -13.67 8.60 0.51
CA LYS A 33 -14.60 7.89 1.40
C LYS A 33 -14.64 6.39 1.07
N PRO A 34 -13.87 5.55 1.78
CA PRO A 34 -14.00 4.11 1.64
C PRO A 34 -15.32 3.61 2.27
N ASN A 35 -16.06 2.78 1.54
CA ASN A 35 -17.33 2.20 1.98
C ASN A 35 -17.13 1.09 3.03
N ASP A 36 -15.97 0.42 2.97
CA ASP A 36 -15.53 -0.63 3.87
C ASP A 36 -14.07 -0.45 4.29
N ILE A 37 -13.74 -1.02 5.45
CA ILE A 37 -12.39 -1.05 6.01
C ILE A 37 -11.95 -2.51 6.06
N ASP A 38 -10.96 -2.86 5.26
CA ASP A 38 -10.32 -4.17 5.29
C ASP A 38 -9.25 -4.21 6.39
N ILE A 39 -9.42 -5.12 7.34
CA ILE A 39 -8.48 -5.40 8.41
C ILE A 39 -8.06 -6.87 8.34
N VAL A 40 -6.77 -7.13 8.54
CA VAL A 40 -6.27 -8.48 8.80
C VAL A 40 -5.60 -8.50 10.18
N VAL A 41 -5.94 -9.50 10.98
CA VAL A 41 -5.21 -9.82 12.21
C VAL A 41 -4.30 -11.00 11.90
N ILE A 42 -3.00 -10.75 12.00
CA ILE A 42 -1.97 -11.75 11.77
C ILE A 42 -1.59 -12.34 13.11
N PHE A 43 -1.74 -13.65 13.23
CA PHE A 43 -1.40 -14.42 14.42
C PHE A 43 -0.06 -15.14 14.20
N HIS A 44 0.72 -15.31 15.27
CA HIS A 44 1.88 -16.20 15.24
C HIS A 44 1.45 -17.66 15.15
N GLU A 45 0.44 -18.03 15.93
CA GLU A 45 -0.04 -19.39 16.10
C GLU A 45 -1.51 -19.40 16.57
N GLY A 46 -2.07 -20.59 16.79
CA GLY A 46 -3.39 -20.78 17.37
C GLY A 46 -4.40 -21.41 16.41
N THR A 47 -5.37 -22.13 16.98
CA THR A 47 -6.41 -22.79 16.21
C THR A 47 -7.32 -21.78 15.52
N LEU A 48 -7.95 -22.16 14.40
CA LEU A 48 -8.94 -21.30 13.72
C LEU A 48 -10.04 -20.85 14.69
N LYS A 49 -10.51 -21.75 15.58
CA LYS A 49 -11.55 -21.45 16.56
C LYS A 49 -11.13 -20.33 17.52
N ASP A 50 -9.91 -20.40 18.05
CA ASP A 50 -9.42 -19.40 19.01
C ASP A 50 -9.18 -18.06 18.32
N ARG A 51 -8.60 -18.08 17.12
CA ARG A 51 -8.43 -16.89 16.28
C ARG A 51 -9.78 -16.23 15.99
N LEU A 52 -10.80 -16.97 15.57
CA LEU A 52 -12.14 -16.43 15.29
C LEU A 52 -12.80 -15.83 16.53
N LYS A 53 -12.68 -16.47 17.71
CA LYS A 53 -13.15 -15.88 18.98
C LYS A 53 -12.46 -14.55 19.26
N LYS A 54 -11.15 -14.47 19.03
CA LYS A 54 -10.39 -13.22 19.20
C LYS A 54 -10.83 -12.14 18.21
N ILE A 55 -11.06 -12.48 16.94
CA ILE A 55 -11.61 -11.55 15.95
C ILE A 55 -12.95 -10.98 16.41
N GLN A 56 -13.85 -11.81 16.96
CA GLN A 56 -15.14 -11.33 17.47
C GLN A 56 -14.96 -10.35 18.63
N GLN A 57 -14.01 -10.58 19.54
CA GLN A 57 -13.69 -9.65 20.62
C GLN A 57 -13.12 -8.33 20.09
N ILE A 58 -12.20 -8.39 19.12
CA ILE A 58 -11.63 -7.22 18.45
C ILE A 58 -12.74 -6.41 17.77
N LYS A 59 -13.65 -7.06 17.03
CA LYS A 59 -14.76 -6.42 16.33
C LYS A 59 -15.66 -5.63 17.29
N LYS A 60 -15.94 -6.17 18.49
CA LYS A 60 -16.73 -5.48 19.54
C LYS A 60 -16.05 -4.23 20.10
N LYS A 61 -14.71 -4.13 20.04
CA LYS A 61 -13.95 -2.97 20.53
C LYS A 61 -13.89 -1.83 19.52
N ILE A 62 -14.10 -2.12 18.24
CA ILE A 62 -14.04 -1.09 17.20
C ILE A 62 -15.36 -0.32 17.20
N LYS A 63 -15.26 0.99 17.47
CA LYS A 63 -16.39 1.92 17.44
C LYS A 63 -16.22 2.83 16.22
N LEU A 64 -16.70 2.37 15.07
CA LEU A 64 -16.70 3.10 13.81
C LEU A 64 -18.05 2.92 13.11
N ASP A 65 -18.47 3.95 12.39
CA ASP A 65 -19.72 3.93 11.63
C ASP A 65 -19.58 3.20 10.29
N GLN A 66 -18.34 2.99 9.82
CA GLN A 66 -18.06 2.24 8.60
C GLN A 66 -18.17 0.73 8.81
N LYS A 67 -18.56 0.01 7.75
CA LYS A 67 -18.49 -1.46 7.72
C LYS A 67 -17.04 -1.91 7.78
N ILE A 68 -16.76 -2.88 8.65
CA ILE A 68 -15.42 -3.44 8.82
C ILE A 68 -15.44 -4.92 8.44
N ASP A 69 -14.59 -5.29 7.50
CA ASP A 69 -14.25 -6.68 7.23
C ASP A 69 -12.95 -7.03 7.97
N ILE A 70 -12.99 -8.09 8.78
CA ILE A 70 -11.82 -8.53 9.56
C ILE A 70 -11.50 -9.96 9.19
N LYS A 71 -10.36 -10.15 8.53
CA LYS A 71 -9.79 -11.47 8.21
C LYS A 71 -8.78 -11.88 9.27
N THR A 72 -8.59 -13.18 9.41
CA THR A 72 -7.55 -13.76 10.25
C THR A 72 -6.63 -14.65 9.43
N ILE A 73 -5.34 -14.62 9.74
CA ILE A 73 -4.33 -15.44 9.08
C ILE A 73 -3.18 -15.75 10.03
N LEU A 74 -2.48 -16.86 9.84
CA LEU A 74 -1.20 -17.13 10.51
C LEU A 74 -0.08 -16.43 9.75
N LEU A 75 0.97 -16.03 10.45
CA LEU A 75 2.09 -15.30 9.84
C LEU A 75 2.72 -16.08 8.68
N HIS A 76 2.88 -17.39 8.80
CA HIS A 76 3.43 -18.21 7.72
C HIS A 76 2.49 -18.33 6.52
N GLU A 77 1.17 -18.33 6.73
CA GLU A 77 0.17 -18.39 5.66
C GLU A 77 0.21 -17.13 4.77
N LEU A 78 0.62 -15.97 5.32
CA LEU A 78 0.75 -14.71 4.58
C LEU A 78 1.74 -14.80 3.40
N PHE A 79 2.76 -15.66 3.51
CA PHE A 79 3.76 -15.86 2.47
C PHE A 79 3.33 -16.90 1.42
N THR A 80 2.20 -17.57 1.62
CA THR A 80 1.68 -18.54 0.66
C THR A 80 0.96 -17.85 -0.49
N PRO A 81 1.06 -18.35 -1.74
CA PRO A 81 0.31 -17.81 -2.88
C PRO A 81 -1.21 -17.93 -2.78
N ALA A 82 -1.71 -18.85 -1.96
CA ALA A 82 -3.15 -19.08 -1.80
C ALA A 82 -3.87 -17.90 -1.13
N PHE A 83 -3.16 -17.04 -0.39
CA PHE A 83 -3.78 -15.89 0.26
C PHE A 83 -3.82 -14.67 -0.65
N PHE A 84 -4.95 -14.48 -1.34
CA PHE A 84 -5.13 -13.41 -2.33
C PHE A 84 -4.88 -11.99 -1.80
N ALA A 85 -5.19 -11.71 -0.53
CA ALA A 85 -5.01 -10.39 0.06
C ALA A 85 -3.53 -10.04 0.34
N ARG A 86 -2.60 -11.00 0.22
CA ARG A 86 -1.18 -10.82 0.56
C ARG A 86 -0.56 -9.63 -0.15
N THR A 87 -0.87 -9.42 -1.43
CA THR A 87 -0.27 -8.36 -2.25
C THR A 87 -0.64 -6.98 -1.69
N GLY A 88 -1.93 -6.74 -1.42
CA GLY A 88 -2.38 -5.49 -0.82
C GLY A 88 -1.80 -5.26 0.57
N ILE A 89 -1.64 -6.32 1.36
CA ILE A 89 -1.03 -6.24 2.70
C ILE A 89 0.46 -5.86 2.62
N PHE A 90 1.23 -6.53 1.75
CA PHE A 90 2.65 -6.23 1.60
C PHE A 90 2.89 -4.86 1.00
N LEU A 91 2.12 -4.48 -0.02
CA LEU A 91 2.34 -3.23 -0.73
C LEU A 91 1.81 -2.04 0.04
N GLU A 92 0.59 -2.10 0.55
CA GLU A 92 -0.14 -0.94 1.05
C GLU A 92 -0.48 -1.02 2.54
N GLY A 93 -0.37 -2.21 3.13
CA GLY A 93 -0.78 -2.46 4.50
C GLY A 93 -0.09 -1.52 5.50
N ILE A 94 -0.87 -0.98 6.43
CA ILE A 94 -0.36 -0.16 7.54
C ILE A 94 -0.53 -0.93 8.84
N SER A 95 0.58 -1.12 9.55
CA SER A 95 0.57 -1.68 10.90
C SER A 95 -0.16 -0.75 11.87
N LEU A 96 -1.18 -1.25 12.57
CA LEU A 96 -1.84 -0.49 13.63
C LEU A 96 -1.00 -0.47 14.92
N PHE A 97 -0.12 -1.46 15.12
CA PHE A 97 0.73 -1.53 16.30
C PHE A 97 1.91 -0.58 16.25
N ASP A 98 2.52 -0.43 15.07
CA ASP A 98 3.76 0.35 14.90
C ASP A 98 3.58 1.60 14.05
N LYS A 99 2.41 1.76 13.41
CA LYS A 99 2.01 2.95 12.62
C LYS A 99 2.90 3.22 11.41
N VAL A 100 3.53 2.17 10.91
CA VAL A 100 4.40 2.19 9.72
C VAL A 100 3.83 1.26 8.65
N PRO A 101 4.24 1.42 7.37
CA PRO A 101 3.97 0.41 6.35
C PRO A 101 4.40 -0.97 6.82
N PHE A 102 3.55 -1.96 6.59
CA PHE A 102 3.82 -3.34 6.97
C PHE A 102 5.09 -3.85 6.30
N SER A 103 5.33 -3.49 5.04
CA SER A 103 6.58 -3.80 4.34
C SER A 103 7.80 -3.41 5.15
N SER A 104 7.80 -2.22 5.77
CA SER A 104 8.95 -1.73 6.53
C SER A 104 9.18 -2.54 7.79
N LYS A 105 8.11 -3.02 8.43
CA LYS A 105 8.20 -3.92 9.59
C LYS A 105 8.86 -5.26 9.25
N ILE A 106 8.67 -5.74 8.02
CA ILE A 106 9.30 -6.98 7.54
C ILE A 106 10.60 -6.75 6.75
N GLY A 107 11.17 -5.54 6.80
CA GLY A 107 12.50 -5.24 6.21
C GLY A 107 12.48 -4.80 4.74
N PHE A 108 11.34 -4.35 4.22
CA PHE A 108 11.16 -3.96 2.82
C PHE A 108 10.50 -2.58 2.64
N SER A 109 10.66 -2.03 1.45
CA SER A 109 9.98 -0.83 0.99
C SER A 109 9.17 -1.12 -0.28
N SER A 110 7.91 -0.72 -0.28
CA SER A 110 6.96 -0.97 -1.37
C SER A 110 7.03 0.11 -2.44
N HIS A 111 7.23 -0.31 -3.68
CA HIS A 111 7.34 0.55 -4.85
C HIS A 111 6.60 -0.05 -6.05
N ALA A 112 6.41 0.76 -7.09
CA ALA A 112 6.12 0.27 -8.42
C ALA A 112 7.15 0.78 -9.43
N LEU A 113 7.49 -0.08 -10.38
CA LEU A 113 8.24 0.26 -11.57
C LEU A 113 7.26 0.59 -12.69
N PHE A 114 7.42 1.78 -13.26
CA PHE A 114 6.74 2.19 -14.48
C PHE A 114 7.72 2.15 -15.63
N THR A 115 7.48 1.28 -16.59
CA THR A 115 8.17 1.28 -17.88
C THR A 115 7.30 2.01 -18.88
N TYR A 116 7.71 3.19 -19.33
CA TYR A 116 6.93 4.06 -20.20
C TYR A 116 7.60 4.23 -21.57
N HIS A 117 6.78 4.37 -22.61
CA HIS A 117 7.24 4.50 -23.99
C HIS A 117 6.86 5.87 -24.57
N LEU A 118 7.78 6.44 -25.33
CA LEU A 118 7.59 7.71 -26.02
C LEU A 118 7.73 7.56 -27.54
N GLU A 119 7.80 6.35 -28.08
CA GLU A 119 8.10 6.08 -29.49
C GLU A 119 7.11 6.81 -30.42
N ASP A 120 5.83 6.74 -30.06
CA ASP A 120 4.69 7.34 -30.77
C ASP A 120 4.57 8.87 -30.57
N LYS A 121 5.52 9.50 -29.87
CA LYS A 121 5.52 10.94 -29.58
C LYS A 121 6.46 11.71 -30.50
N THR A 122 6.00 12.88 -30.92
CA THR A 122 6.82 13.86 -31.65
C THR A 122 7.98 14.36 -30.79
N HIS A 123 9.00 14.93 -31.43
CA HIS A 123 10.13 15.56 -30.73
C HIS A 123 9.66 16.60 -29.70
N THR A 124 8.72 17.46 -30.08
CA THR A 124 8.17 18.50 -29.19
C THR A 124 7.43 17.90 -28.00
N GLU A 125 6.66 16.83 -28.18
CA GLU A 125 5.97 16.14 -27.07
C GLU A 125 6.96 15.46 -26.12
N LYS A 126 8.03 14.84 -26.64
CA LYS A 126 9.11 14.25 -25.84
C LYS A 126 9.79 15.30 -24.96
N VAL A 127 10.10 16.46 -25.52
CA VAL A 127 10.68 17.60 -24.77
C VAL A 127 9.72 18.08 -23.69
N LYS A 128 8.43 18.30 -24.02
CA LYS A 128 7.40 18.69 -23.06
C LYS A 128 7.30 17.70 -21.90
N PHE A 129 7.27 16.40 -22.20
CA PHE A 129 7.16 15.37 -21.16
C PHE A 129 8.42 15.29 -20.28
N ASN A 130 9.62 15.52 -20.85
CA ASN A 130 10.83 15.63 -20.03
C ASN A 130 10.75 16.81 -19.03
N TYR A 131 10.10 17.93 -19.40
CA TYR A 131 9.84 19.01 -18.45
C TYR A 131 8.82 18.64 -17.38
N VAL A 132 7.81 17.83 -17.71
CA VAL A 132 6.89 17.28 -16.70
C VAL A 132 7.63 16.40 -15.70
N LEU A 133 8.51 15.52 -16.18
CA LEU A 133 9.31 14.62 -15.33
C LEU A 133 10.27 15.38 -14.42
N SER A 134 11.15 16.18 -15.02
CA SER A 134 12.30 16.79 -14.33
C SER A 134 11.94 18.13 -13.68
N GLY A 135 10.90 18.80 -14.16
CA GLY A 135 10.62 20.19 -13.86
C GLY A 135 11.39 21.14 -14.79
N ARG A 136 11.06 22.43 -14.70
CA ARG A 136 11.79 23.51 -15.39
C ARG A 136 12.17 24.61 -14.42
N ASN A 137 11.17 25.35 -13.94
CA ASN A 137 11.32 26.39 -12.90
C ASN A 137 10.67 25.99 -11.56
N ASP A 138 9.93 24.87 -11.56
CA ASP A 138 9.27 24.28 -10.40
C ASP A 138 9.59 22.78 -10.32
N LYS A 139 9.22 22.13 -9.22
CA LYS A 139 9.43 20.70 -8.97
C LYS A 139 8.69 19.86 -10.03
N GLY A 140 9.45 19.06 -10.78
CA GLY A 140 8.88 18.05 -11.66
C GLY A 140 8.28 16.87 -10.90
N MET A 141 7.57 16.03 -11.65
CA MET A 141 6.95 14.78 -11.18
C MET A 141 7.91 13.91 -10.35
N LEU A 142 9.19 13.82 -10.73
CA LEU A 142 10.17 13.01 -9.98
C LEU A 142 10.33 13.48 -8.54
N LYS A 143 10.44 14.79 -8.32
CA LYS A 143 10.55 15.35 -6.96
C LYS A 143 9.21 15.33 -6.22
N HIS A 144 8.11 15.62 -6.92
CA HIS A 144 6.78 15.66 -6.33
C HIS A 144 6.34 14.30 -5.79
N LEU A 145 6.54 13.24 -6.58
CA LEU A 145 6.14 11.87 -6.25
C LEU A 145 7.21 11.09 -5.47
N GLU A 146 8.30 11.73 -5.04
CA GLU A 146 9.45 11.04 -4.45
C GLU A 146 9.96 9.88 -5.34
N ALA A 147 9.82 10.03 -6.66
CA ALA A 147 10.14 9.02 -7.64
C ALA A 147 11.58 9.13 -8.12
N LYS A 148 12.18 7.99 -8.46
CA LYS A 148 13.53 7.89 -9.01
C LYS A 148 13.44 7.44 -10.46
N ARG A 149 14.13 8.14 -11.35
CA ARG A 149 14.36 7.65 -12.71
C ARG A 149 15.53 6.67 -12.67
N LEU A 150 15.26 5.39 -12.92
CA LEU A 150 16.31 4.37 -12.91
C LEU A 150 17.11 4.36 -14.23
N ARG A 151 16.41 4.62 -15.34
CA ARG A 151 16.98 4.80 -16.68
C ARG A 151 15.96 5.53 -17.57
N PRO A 152 16.32 5.93 -18.80
CA PRO A 152 15.32 6.42 -19.76
C PRO A 152 14.16 5.41 -19.90
N GLY A 153 12.92 5.90 -19.78
CA GLY A 153 11.74 5.04 -19.88
C GLY A 153 11.40 4.25 -18.62
N VAL A 154 12.16 4.33 -17.51
CA VAL A 154 11.86 3.57 -16.28
C VAL A 154 11.87 4.45 -15.04
N LEU A 155 10.75 4.47 -14.34
CA LEU A 155 10.56 5.15 -13.05
C LEU A 155 10.34 4.13 -11.94
N GLN A 156 10.98 4.35 -10.80
CA GLN A 156 10.63 3.73 -9.52
C GLN A 156 9.86 4.74 -8.70
N VAL A 157 8.65 4.39 -8.29
CA VAL A 157 7.73 5.27 -7.57
C VAL A 157 7.32 4.59 -6.26
N PRO A 158 7.37 5.27 -5.11
CA PRO A 158 6.81 4.75 -3.86
C PRO A 158 5.34 4.36 -4.04
N ILE A 159 4.92 3.23 -3.46
CA ILE A 159 3.56 2.69 -3.69
C ILE A 159 2.44 3.71 -3.43
N LYS A 160 2.62 4.55 -2.39
CA LYS A 160 1.71 5.62 -1.98
C LYS A 160 1.42 6.66 -3.08
N ASN A 161 2.34 6.82 -4.02
CA ASN A 161 2.29 7.85 -5.07
C ASN A 161 2.01 7.25 -6.45
N THR A 162 1.69 5.95 -6.53
CA THR A 162 1.51 5.25 -7.81
C THR A 162 0.24 5.67 -8.54
N HIS A 163 -0.85 5.95 -7.82
CA HIS A 163 -2.10 6.43 -8.42
C HIS A 163 -1.90 7.76 -9.16
N GLU A 164 -1.23 8.70 -8.52
CA GLU A 164 -0.93 10.01 -9.11
C GLU A 164 0.03 9.88 -10.31
N CYS A 165 1.05 9.01 -10.21
CA CYS A 165 1.91 8.68 -11.35
C CYS A 165 1.09 8.20 -12.56
N GLU A 166 0.16 7.27 -12.35
CA GLU A 166 -0.71 6.77 -13.42
C GLU A 166 -1.58 7.87 -14.03
N GLN A 167 -2.11 8.78 -13.20
CA GLN A 167 -2.91 9.92 -13.66
C GLN A 167 -2.08 10.85 -14.55
N ILE A 168 -0.86 11.20 -14.15
CA ILE A 168 0.04 12.05 -14.93
C ILE A 168 0.39 11.38 -16.27
N LEU A 169 0.77 10.10 -16.25
CA LEU A 169 1.09 9.36 -17.48
C LEU A 169 -0.12 9.30 -18.44
N ARG A 170 -1.33 9.07 -17.91
CA ARG A 170 -2.56 9.06 -18.71
C ARG A 170 -2.91 10.44 -19.28
N LEU A 171 -2.79 11.50 -18.48
CA LEU A 171 -3.03 12.88 -18.92
C LEU A 171 -2.15 13.26 -20.12
N HIS A 172 -0.89 12.83 -20.09
CA HIS A 172 0.06 13.04 -21.18
C HIS A 172 -0.03 11.97 -22.30
N LYS A 173 -1.00 11.06 -22.23
CA LYS A 173 -1.21 9.96 -23.19
C LYS A 173 0.06 9.13 -23.39
N ILE A 174 0.79 8.86 -22.31
CA ILE A 174 2.00 8.02 -22.32
C ILE A 174 1.58 6.58 -22.04
N SER A 175 1.96 5.66 -22.93
CA SER A 175 1.78 4.23 -22.70
C SER A 175 2.80 3.73 -21.66
N TYR A 176 2.36 2.86 -20.75
CA TYR A 176 3.23 2.30 -19.74
C TYR A 176 2.81 0.89 -19.30
N ASN A 177 3.78 0.15 -18.76
CA ASN A 177 3.58 -1.04 -17.96
C ASN A 177 3.94 -0.73 -16.50
N LYS A 178 3.14 -1.24 -15.55
CA LYS A 178 3.38 -1.14 -14.11
C LYS A 178 3.70 -2.51 -13.52
N LYS A 179 4.80 -2.59 -12.76
CA LYS A 179 5.14 -3.76 -11.94
C LYS A 179 5.39 -3.37 -10.50
N GLU A 180 4.61 -3.93 -9.59
CA GLU A 180 4.79 -3.74 -8.15
C GLU A 180 5.96 -4.57 -7.62
N ILE A 181 6.75 -3.97 -6.74
CA ILE A 181 7.97 -4.58 -6.20
C ILE A 181 8.16 -4.24 -4.72
N LEU A 182 8.78 -5.16 -4.00
CA LEU A 182 9.33 -4.94 -2.66
C LEU A 182 10.86 -4.84 -2.78
N ILE A 183 11.44 -3.80 -2.21
CA ILE A 183 12.89 -3.59 -2.20
C ILE A 183 13.39 -3.70 -0.77
N LYS A 184 14.36 -4.59 -0.53
CA LYS A 184 15.00 -4.75 0.78
C LYS A 184 15.71 -3.44 1.17
N HIS A 185 15.61 -3.07 2.45
CA HIS A 185 16.41 -1.98 3.01
C HIS A 185 17.92 -2.24 2.88
#